data_AF-E9P1J4-F1
#
_entry.id   AF-E9P1J4-F1
#
_cell.length_a   1.000
_cell.length_b   1.000
_cell.length_c   1.000
_cell.angle_alpha   90.00
_cell.angle_beta   90.00
_cell.angle_gamma   90.00
#
_symmetry.space_group_name_H-M   'P 1'
#
loop_
_entity.id
_entity.type
_entity.pdbx_description
1 polymer ?
#
loop_
_entity_poly.entity_id
_entity_poly.type
_entity_poly.pdbx_seq_one_letter_code
_entity_poly.pdbx_strand_id
1 'polypeptide(L)' 'IPDMNNILDRDDRTIMKRAIFSTQRQSLPPVTTHNMIDDSTDPILSTIRR' A
#
# COMPACT_ATOMS: atom_id res chain seq x y z
N ILE A 1 14.65 20.19 -24.25
CA ILE A 1 14.00 19.25 -23.31
C ILE A 1 13.61 18.02 -24.14
N PRO A 2 14.00 16.79 -23.75
CA PRO A 2 13.70 15.59 -24.53
C PRO A 2 12.19 15.28 -24.57
N ASP A 3 11.71 14.70 -25.69
CA ASP A 3 10.30 14.30 -25.85
C ASP A 3 9.98 13.09 -24.97
N MET A 4 8.92 13.19 -24.17
CA MET A 4 8.39 12.14 -23.31
C MET A 4 8.08 10.85 -24.08
N ASN A 5 7.68 10.93 -25.35
CA ASN A 5 7.38 9.76 -26.16
C ASN A 5 8.64 8.92 -26.48
N ASN A 6 9.83 9.50 -26.35
CA ASN A 6 11.11 8.80 -26.54
C ASN A 6 11.70 8.29 -25.22
N ILE A 7 11.06 8.60 -24.08
CA ILE A 7 11.52 8.23 -22.73
C ILE A 7 10.64 7.12 -22.15
N LEU A 8 9.34 7.16 -22.45
CA LEU A 8 8.37 6.24 -21.86
C LEU A 8 7.52 5.60 -22.95
N ASP A 9 7.74 4.31 -23.15
CA ASP A 9 7.01 3.55 -24.15
C ASP A 9 5.59 3.15 -23.67
N ARG A 10 4.87 2.44 -24.52
CA ARG A 10 3.49 2.00 -24.21
C ARG A 10 3.45 0.86 -23.20
N ASP A 11 4.48 0.02 -23.17
CA ASP A 11 4.53 -1.15 -22.30
C ASP A 11 4.86 -0.73 -20.87
N ASP A 12 5.77 0.23 -20.70
CA ASP A 12 6.08 0.90 -19.44
C ASP A 12 4.81 1.50 -18.80
N ARG A 13 4.01 2.21 -19.61
CA ARG A 13 2.73 2.78 -19.17
C ARG A 13 1.76 1.70 -18.69
N THR A 14 1.77 0.54 -19.35
CA THR A 14 0.90 -0.58 -19.00
C THR A 14 1.32 -1.21 -17.67
N ILE A 15 2.62 -1.46 -17.49
CA ILE A 15 3.18 -2.00 -16.24
C ILE A 15 2.93 -1.04 -15.08
N MET A 16 3.19 0.26 -15.27
CA MET A 16 2.94 1.26 -14.23
C MET A 16 1.47 1.35 -13.84
N LYS A 17 0.54 1.37 -14.81
CA LYS A 17 -0.90 1.36 -14.51
C LYS A 17 -1.31 0.13 -13.73
N ARG A 18 -0.80 -1.05 -14.10
CA ARG A 18 -1.04 -2.30 -13.36
C ARG A 18 -0.50 -2.23 -11.94
N ALA A 19 0.71 -1.70 -11.74
CA ALA A 19 1.31 -1.53 -10.43
C ALA A 19 0.47 -0.57 -9.55
N ILE A 20 0.12 0.61 -10.08
CA ILE A 20 -0.72 1.59 -9.38
C ILE A 20 -2.05 0.94 -8.97
N PHE A 21 -2.71 0.24 -9.89
CA PHE A 21 -3.97 -0.44 -9.60
C PHE A 21 -3.83 -1.49 -8.48
N SER A 22 -2.79 -2.32 -8.52
CA SER A 22 -2.51 -3.33 -7.47
C SER A 22 -2.22 -2.70 -6.10
N THR A 23 -1.74 -1.45 -6.04
CA THR A 23 -1.47 -0.76 -4.76
C THR A 23 -2.70 -0.12 -4.13
N GLN A 24 -3.85 -0.07 -4.84
CA GLN A 24 -5.07 0.51 -4.29
C GLN A 24 -5.58 -0.32 -3.11
N ARG A 25 -5.87 0.34 -1.99
CA ARG A 25 -6.44 -0.28 -0.78
C ARG A 25 -7.57 0.59 -0.24
N GLN A 26 -8.65 -0.04 0.22
CA GLN A 26 -9.81 0.64 0.81
C GLN A 26 -9.71 0.76 2.33
N SER A 27 -8.87 -0.05 2.98
CA SER A 27 -8.65 -0.02 4.42
C SER A 27 -7.54 0.97 4.80
N LEU A 28 -7.60 1.46 6.04
CA LEU A 28 -6.48 2.18 6.64
C LEU A 28 -5.26 1.26 6.79
N PRO A 29 -4.03 1.82 6.84
CA PRO A 29 -2.84 1.06 7.20
C PRO A 29 -3.03 0.35 8.56
N PRO A 30 -2.63 -0.92 8.69
CA PRO A 30 -2.77 -1.65 9.94
C PRO A 30 -1.84 -1.09 11.02
N VAL A 31 -2.27 -1.18 12.28
CA VAL A 31 -1.49 -0.71 13.46
C VAL A 31 -0.44 -1.73 13.93
N THR A 32 -0.53 -2.98 13.47
CA THR A 32 0.45 -4.05 13.72
C THR A 32 0.68 -4.85 12.44
N THR A 33 1.91 -5.35 12.27
CA THR A 33 2.31 -6.20 11.14
C THR A 33 2.16 -7.70 11.43
N HIS A 34 1.96 -8.06 12.69
CA HIS A 34 1.88 -9.45 13.15
C HIS A 34 0.48 -9.75 13.66
N ASN A 35 0.08 -11.02 13.53
CA ASN A 35 -1.14 -11.53 14.14
C ASN A 35 -0.87 -11.81 15.63
N MET A 36 -1.42 -10.98 16.51
CA MET A 36 -1.26 -11.14 17.95
C MET A 36 -2.17 -12.26 18.46
N ILE A 37 -1.65 -13.12 19.34
CA ILE A 37 -2.42 -14.24 19.91
C ILE A 37 -3.59 -13.70 20.73
N ASP A 38 -3.33 -12.75 21.63
CA ASP A 38 -4.34 -12.12 22.50
C ASP A 38 -4.56 -10.64 22.13
N ASP A 39 -4.84 -10.38 20.85
CA ASP A 39 -4.98 -9.04 20.27
C ASP A 39 -5.94 -8.11 21.03
N SER A 40 -7.04 -8.67 21.56
CA SER A 40 -8.09 -7.91 22.25
C SER A 40 -7.71 -7.42 23.65
N THR A 41 -6.72 -8.06 24.28
CA THR A 41 -6.25 -7.73 25.63
C THR A 41 -4.84 -7.14 25.64
N ASP A 42 -4.21 -7.01 24.47
CA ASP A 42 -2.89 -6.40 24.36
C ASP A 42 -2.97 -4.92 24.82
N PRO A 43 -2.19 -4.51 25.83
CA PRO A 43 -2.31 -3.17 26.41
C PRO A 43 -1.85 -2.08 25.44
N ILE A 44 -0.91 -2.36 24.54
CA ILE A 44 -0.41 -1.40 23.57
C ILE A 44 -1.45 -1.18 22.48
N LEU A 45 -1.97 -2.25 21.88
CA LEU A 45 -3.00 -2.18 20.85
C LEU A 45 -4.31 -1.61 21.39
N SER A 46 -4.68 -1.96 22.62
CA SER A 46 -5.85 -1.38 23.30
C SER A 46 -5.71 0.13 23.50
N THR A 47 -4.51 0.61 23.83
CA THR A 47 -4.24 2.05 23.99
C THR A 47 -4.29 2.78 22.65
N ILE A 48 -3.77 2.16 21.57
CA ILE A 48 -3.79 2.74 20.22
C ILE A 48 -5.22 2.82 19.65
N ARG A 49 -6.09 1.86 19.99
CA ARG A 49 -7.48 1.77 19.49
C ARG A 49 -8.48 2.62 20.28
N ARG A 50 -8.10 3.14 21.45
CA ARG A 50 -8.95 3.97 22.31
C ARG A 50 -9.06 5.39 21.77
#